data_AF-A0A540N4P9-F1
#
_entry.id   AF-A0A540N4P9-F1
#
_cell.length_a   1.000
_cell.length_b   1.000
_cell.length_c   1.000
_cell.angle_alpha   90.00
_cell.angle_beta   90.00
_cell.angle_gamma   90.00
#
_symmetry.space_group_name_H-M   'P 1'
#
loop_
_entity.id
_entity.type
_entity.pdbx_description
1 polymer ?
#
loop_
_entity_poly.entity_id
_entity_poly.type
_entity_poly.pdbx_seq_one_letter_code
_entity_poly.pdbx_strand_id
1 'polypeptide(L)'
;MGVYMLKVEGIAFRFLPDPVQIRNALELKSADRSAFDGVPVFQSDLLIMKKKNKRYCPIYFTKEDIEKELSKVSRASRGPGVSQHIMVGSLEDVLRKMESSEKNSGWEDLIFIPPGKSYSQHIQDVVKA
;
A
#
# COMPACT_ATOMS: atom_id res chain seq x y z
N MET A 1 0.58 -10.96 -16.04
CA MET A 1 0.05 -9.60 -16.28
C MET A 1 -1.47 -9.67 -16.18
N GLY A 2 -2.02 -9.72 -14.97
CA GLY A 2 -3.46 -9.63 -14.78
C GLY A 2 -3.95 -8.25 -15.15
N VAL A 3 -5.01 -8.22 -15.95
CA VAL A 3 -5.64 -7.01 -16.44
C VAL A 3 -6.91 -6.82 -15.63
N TYR A 4 -6.87 -5.89 -14.68
CA TYR A 4 -8.06 -5.45 -13.99
C TYR A 4 -8.80 -4.43 -14.85
N MET A 5 -10.06 -4.75 -15.17
CA MET A 5 -10.86 -4.04 -16.16
C MET A 5 -11.99 -3.30 -15.45
N LEU A 6 -11.84 -2.00 -15.23
CA LEU A 6 -12.95 -1.15 -14.80
C LEU A 6 -13.77 -0.82 -16.04
N LYS A 7 -14.96 -1.42 -16.20
CA LYS A 7 -15.89 -1.12 -17.30
C LYS A 7 -16.99 -0.17 -16.83
N VAL A 8 -17.00 1.04 -17.38
CA VAL A 8 -18.15 1.96 -17.30
C VAL A 8 -18.45 2.43 -18.73
N GLU A 9 -19.70 2.31 -19.17
CA GLU A 9 -20.15 2.74 -20.52
C GLU A 9 -19.31 2.18 -21.69
N GLY A 10 -18.74 0.98 -21.53
CA GLY A 10 -17.91 0.33 -22.56
C GLY A 10 -16.44 0.77 -22.57
N ILE A 11 -16.03 1.68 -21.68
CA ILE A 11 -14.63 2.09 -21.52
C ILE A 11 -13.97 1.17 -20.50
N ALA A 12 -12.84 0.57 -20.88
CA ALA A 12 -12.02 -0.28 -20.01
C ALA A 12 -10.74 0.46 -19.60
N PHE A 13 -10.57 0.69 -18.31
CA PHE A 13 -9.29 1.15 -17.77
C PHE A 13 -8.40 -0.06 -17.48
N ARG A 14 -7.11 0.08 -17.81
CA ARG A 14 -6.06 -0.89 -17.47
C ARG A 14 -5.00 -0.17 -16.65
N PHE A 15 -4.68 -0.72 -15.50
CA PHE A 15 -3.53 -0.27 -14.76
C PHE A 15 -2.25 -0.84 -15.38
N LEU A 16 -1.26 0.02 -15.58
CA LEU A 16 0.08 -0.36 -15.98
C LEU A 16 0.99 -0.13 -14.78
N PRO A 17 1.35 -1.20 -14.04
CA PRO A 17 2.24 -1.04 -12.90
C PRO A 17 3.64 -0.66 -13.37
N ASP A 18 4.33 0.15 -12.56
CA ASP A 18 5.73 0.46 -12.79
C ASP A 18 6.57 -0.84 -12.71
N PRO A 19 7.35 -1.19 -13.76
CA PRO A 19 8.21 -2.36 -13.74
C PRO A 19 9.20 -2.41 -12.56
N VAL A 20 9.63 -1.26 -12.05
CA VAL A 20 10.49 -1.18 -10.84
C VAL A 20 9.74 -1.74 -9.64
N GLN A 21 8.48 -1.34 -9.46
CA GLN A 21 7.70 -1.76 -8.30
C GLN A 21 7.28 -3.23 -8.38
N ILE A 22 7.12 -3.78 -9.60
CA ILE A 22 6.94 -5.22 -9.80
C ILE A 22 8.17 -6.00 -9.33
N ARG A 23 9.39 -5.55 -9.66
CA ARG A 23 10.63 -6.20 -9.18
C ARG A 23 10.74 -6.13 -7.66
N ASN A 24 10.51 -4.94 -7.08
CA ASN A 24 10.50 -4.71 -5.64
C ASN A 24 9.52 -5.65 -4.92
N ALA A 25 8.31 -5.83 -5.47
CA ALA A 25 7.29 -6.71 -4.91
C ALA A 25 7.68 -8.18 -4.95
N LEU A 26 8.30 -8.63 -6.06
CA LEU A 26 8.78 -10.01 -6.20
C LEU A 26 9.92 -10.34 -5.24
N GLU A 27 10.84 -9.40 -5.01
CA GLU A 27 11.92 -9.55 -4.03
C GLU A 27 11.38 -9.76 -2.61
N LEU A 28 10.29 -9.06 -2.25
CA LEU A 28 9.64 -9.21 -0.94
C LEU A 28 8.81 -10.50 -0.82
N LYS A 29 8.26 -11.02 -1.94
CA LYS A 29 7.36 -12.20 -1.93
C LYS A 29 8.08 -13.51 -1.57
N SER A 30 9.42 -13.57 -1.69
CA SER A 30 10.44 -14.59 -1.27
C SER A 30 10.15 -16.11 -1.29
N ALA A 31 8.90 -16.59 -1.32
CA ALA A 31 8.50 -17.99 -1.32
C ALA A 31 7.91 -18.46 -2.67
N ASP A 32 7.47 -17.56 -3.55
CA ASP A 32 6.79 -17.90 -4.80
C ASP A 32 7.38 -17.10 -5.98
N ARG A 33 8.01 -17.81 -6.93
CA ARG A 33 8.64 -17.25 -8.13
C ARG A 33 7.65 -16.94 -9.25
N SER A 34 6.35 -17.07 -9.00
CA SER A 34 5.31 -16.66 -9.94
C SER A 34 5.37 -15.15 -10.22
N ALA A 35 4.91 -14.74 -11.40
CA ALA A 35 4.78 -13.34 -11.75
C ALA A 35 3.86 -12.60 -10.76
N PHE A 36 4.19 -11.35 -10.45
CA PHE A 36 3.31 -10.52 -9.62
C PHE A 36 2.04 -10.17 -10.41
N ASP A 37 0.89 -10.31 -9.77
CA ASP A 37 -0.40 -10.06 -10.40
C ASP A 37 -1.05 -8.78 -9.85
N GLY A 38 -1.37 -7.84 -10.73
CA GLY A 38 -1.92 -6.53 -10.37
C GLY A 38 -0.88 -5.44 -10.09
N VAL A 39 -1.35 -4.33 -9.52
CA VAL A 39 -0.51 -3.19 -9.14
C VAL A 39 0.03 -3.40 -7.73
N PRO A 40 1.37 -3.45 -7.53
CA PRO A 40 1.93 -3.68 -6.21
C PRO A 40 1.67 -2.49 -5.29
N VAL A 41 1.33 -2.81 -4.05
CA VAL A 41 1.24 -1.86 -2.94
C VAL A 41 1.99 -2.39 -1.73
N PHE A 42 2.50 -1.48 -0.92
CA PHE A 42 3.38 -1.76 0.20
C PHE A 42 2.80 -1.17 1.49
N GLN A 43 2.91 -1.90 2.59
CA GLN A 43 2.40 -1.47 3.89
C GLN A 43 3.29 -1.95 5.04
N SER A 44 3.15 -1.32 6.20
CA SER A 44 3.82 -1.74 7.43
C SER A 44 3.02 -1.34 8.65
N ASP A 45 2.89 -2.26 9.62
CA ASP A 45 2.24 -1.99 10.90
C ASP A 45 2.95 -0.92 11.73
N LEU A 46 4.25 -0.69 11.47
CA LEU A 46 5.06 0.32 12.15
C LEU A 46 4.68 1.75 11.77
N LEU A 47 3.95 1.96 10.67
CA LEU A 47 3.55 3.27 10.16
C LEU A 47 2.08 3.61 10.43
N ILE A 48 1.35 2.73 11.13
CA ILE A 48 -0.04 3.01 11.52
C ILE A 48 -0.08 4.25 12.41
N MET A 49 -0.91 5.23 12.02
CA MET A 49 -1.09 6.47 12.77
C MET A 49 -2.44 6.47 13.47
N LYS A 50 -2.49 7.02 14.69
CA LYS A 50 -3.73 7.28 15.43
C LYS A 50 -3.88 8.77 15.65
N LYS A 51 -5.01 9.34 15.24
CA LYS A 51 -5.32 10.77 15.44
C LYS A 51 -6.81 10.97 15.65
N LYS A 52 -7.18 11.70 16.71
CA LYS A 52 -8.58 12.03 17.07
C LYS A 52 -9.52 10.80 17.03
N ASN A 53 -9.14 9.73 17.73
CA ASN A 53 -9.87 8.46 17.78
C ASN A 53 -10.06 7.72 16.44
N LYS A 54 -9.41 8.17 15.37
CA LYS A 54 -9.34 7.46 14.08
C LYS A 54 -7.97 6.86 13.88
N ARG A 55 -7.95 5.64 13.33
CA ARG A 55 -6.73 4.94 12.89
C ARG A 55 -6.55 5.18 11.39
N TYR A 56 -5.30 5.28 10.96
CA TYR A 56 -4.93 5.41 9.57
C TYR A 56 -3.84 4.39 9.27
N CYS A 57 -4.12 3.54 8.29
CA CYS A 57 -3.26 2.48 7.81
C CYS A 57 -2.75 2.87 6.41
N PRO A 58 -1.56 3.48 6.29
CA PRO A 58 -1.06 3.97 5.02
C PRO A 58 -0.65 2.83 4.09
N ILE A 59 -1.10 2.91 2.84
CA ILE A 59 -0.77 2.00 1.74
C ILE A 59 0.03 2.79 0.69
N TYR A 60 1.25 2.36 0.41
CA TYR A 60 2.19 3.04 -0.50
C TYR A 60 2.24 2.34 -1.85
N PHE A 61 2.37 3.11 -2.94
CA PHE A 61 2.56 2.56 -4.30
C PHE A 61 4.02 2.34 -4.68
N THR A 62 4.95 2.88 -3.90
CA THR A 62 6.40 2.73 -4.13
C THR A 62 7.07 2.16 -2.88
N LYS A 63 8.03 1.25 -3.08
CA LYS A 63 8.82 0.68 -1.98
C LYS A 63 9.70 1.76 -1.33
N GLU A 64 10.21 2.68 -2.14
CA GLU A 64 11.14 3.71 -1.71
C GLU A 64 10.48 4.70 -0.73
N ASP A 65 9.20 5.05 -0.95
CA ASP A 65 8.49 5.95 -0.03
C ASP A 65 8.26 5.29 1.34
N ILE A 66 7.88 4.01 1.38
CA ILE A 66 7.68 3.30 2.65
C ILE A 66 9.01 3.05 3.39
N GLU A 67 10.09 2.70 2.68
CA GLU A 67 11.43 2.53 3.27
C GLU A 67 11.93 3.84 3.89
N LYS A 68 11.75 4.95 3.18
CA LYS A 68 12.09 6.29 3.67
C LYS A 68 11.35 6.62 4.97
N GLU A 69 10.06 6.31 5.07
CA GLU A 69 9.31 6.56 6.30
C GLU A 69 9.69 5.60 7.44
N LEU A 70 9.92 4.32 7.14
CA LEU A 70 10.37 3.34 8.14
C LEU A 70 11.75 3.67 8.70
N SER A 71 12.67 4.23 7.90
CA SER A 71 14.00 4.65 8.37
C SER A 71 13.94 5.70 9.49
N LYS A 72 12.83 6.45 9.58
CA LYS A 72 12.60 7.46 10.64
C LYS A 72 12.04 6.85 11.92
N VAL A 73 11.58 5.60 11.87
CA VAL A 73 10.96 4.91 13.01
C VAL A 73 12.04 4.15 13.78
N SER A 74 12.32 4.56 15.02
CA SER A 74 13.35 4.01 15.90
C SER A 74 13.19 2.51 16.24
N ARG A 75 12.03 1.92 15.98
CA ARG A 75 11.78 0.48 16.15
C ARG A 75 12.26 -0.35 14.96
N ALA A 76 12.28 0.23 13.75
CA ALA A 76 12.77 -0.42 12.54
C ALA A 76 14.31 -0.52 12.51
N SER A 77 15.02 0.25 13.35
CA SER A 77 16.48 0.21 13.48
C SER A 77 16.99 -0.80 14.53
N ARG A 78 16.10 -1.54 15.21
CA ARG A 78 16.44 -2.51 16.28
C ARG A 78 16.29 -3.98 15.86
N GLY A 79 16.09 -4.26 14.58
CA GLY A 79 15.87 -5.60 14.04
C GLY A 79 16.51 -5.78 12.67
N PRO A 80 16.32 -6.95 12.01
CA PRO A 80 16.89 -7.18 10.70
C PRO A 80 16.18 -6.27 9.67
N GLY A 81 16.88 -5.93 8.58
CA GLY A 81 16.69 -4.68 7.82
C GLY A 81 15.26 -4.25 7.47
N VAL A 82 15.09 -2.94 7.23
CA VAL A 82 13.80 -2.23 6.97
C VAL A 82 12.79 -2.99 6.12
N SER A 83 13.26 -3.70 5.08
CA SER A 83 12.45 -4.52 4.17
C SER A 83 11.67 -5.65 4.84
N GLN A 84 12.11 -6.17 5.99
CA GLN A 84 11.39 -7.21 6.73
C GLN A 84 10.10 -6.73 7.38
N HIS A 85 9.94 -5.41 7.53
CA HIS A 85 8.74 -4.81 8.07
C HIS A 85 7.75 -4.39 6.98
N ILE A 86 8.05 -4.69 5.71
CA ILE A 86 7.21 -4.34 4.57
C ILE A 86 6.43 -5.57 4.12
N MET A 87 5.11 -5.46 4.15
CA MET A 87 4.20 -6.42 3.52
C MET A 87 3.81 -5.91 2.14
N VAL A 88 3.69 -6.83 1.19
CA VAL A 88 3.29 -6.55 -0.19
C VAL A 88 1.92 -7.15 -0.51
N GLY A 89 1.09 -6.42 -1.24
CA GLY A 89 -0.18 -6.88 -1.76
C GLY A 89 -0.48 -6.24 -3.12
N SER A 90 -1.59 -6.61 -3.75
CA SER A 90 -2.06 -5.94 -4.97
C SER A 90 -3.12 -4.88 -4.62
N LEU A 91 -3.13 -3.76 -5.35
CA LEU A 91 -4.16 -2.73 -5.23
C LEU A 91 -5.54 -3.35 -5.39
N GLU A 92 -5.67 -4.29 -6.32
CA GLU A 92 -6.96 -4.81 -6.72
C GLU A 92 -7.52 -5.81 -5.71
N ASP A 93 -6.66 -6.57 -5.01
CA ASP A 93 -7.07 -7.33 -3.83
C ASP A 93 -7.48 -6.41 -2.69
N VAL A 94 -6.78 -5.28 -2.49
CA VAL A 94 -7.16 -4.28 -1.49
C VAL A 94 -8.55 -3.73 -1.81
N LEU A 95 -8.80 -3.27 -3.04
CA LEU A 95 -10.09 -2.73 -3.44
C LEU A 95 -11.23 -3.77 -3.31
N ARG A 96 -10.98 -5.02 -3.74
CA ARG A 96 -11.95 -6.12 -3.58
C ARG A 96 -12.28 -6.39 -2.12
N LYS A 97 -11.29 -6.35 -1.24
CA LYS A 97 -11.49 -6.53 0.21
C LYS A 97 -12.22 -5.34 0.82
N MET A 98 -11.89 -4.11 0.44
CA MET A 98 -12.65 -2.93 0.88
C MET A 98 -14.13 -3.03 0.50
N GLU A 99 -14.44 -3.48 -0.71
CA GLU A 99 -15.82 -3.62 -1.20
C GLU A 99 -16.60 -4.74 -0.49
N SER A 100 -15.95 -5.87 -0.20
CA SER A 100 -16.60 -7.06 0.39
C SER A 100 -16.56 -7.13 1.92
N SER A 101 -15.81 -6.23 2.58
CA SER A 101 -15.63 -6.25 4.03
C SER A 101 -16.85 -5.73 4.81
N GLU A 102 -17.08 -6.33 5.98
CA GLU A 102 -18.09 -5.84 6.92
C GLU A 102 -17.65 -4.50 7.55
N LYS A 103 -18.61 -3.72 8.05
CA LYS A 103 -18.33 -2.49 8.79
C LYS A 103 -17.49 -2.78 10.04
N ASN A 104 -16.56 -1.89 10.40
CA ASN A 104 -15.67 -2.02 11.56
C ASN A 104 -14.60 -3.12 11.45
N SER A 105 -14.31 -3.59 10.24
CA SER A 105 -13.26 -4.59 9.98
C SER A 105 -11.86 -3.97 9.84
N GLY A 106 -11.76 -2.63 9.81
CA GLY A 106 -10.50 -1.88 9.69
C GLY A 106 -10.11 -1.55 8.25
N TRP A 107 -10.90 -1.95 7.25
CA TRP A 107 -10.68 -1.57 5.85
C TRP A 107 -11.02 -0.08 5.60
N GLU A 108 -11.84 0.53 6.46
CA GLU A 108 -12.13 1.96 6.48
C GLU A 108 -10.99 2.83 7.03
N ASP A 109 -10.00 2.21 7.67
CA ASP A 109 -8.81 2.90 8.18
C ASP A 109 -7.74 3.07 7.08
N LEU A 110 -7.89 2.43 5.92
CA LEU A 110 -6.91 2.49 4.84
C LEU A 110 -6.83 3.89 4.23
N ILE A 111 -5.60 4.30 3.90
CA ILE A 111 -5.34 5.51 3.12
C ILE A 111 -4.23 5.27 2.12
N PHE A 112 -4.51 5.51 0.84
CA PHE A 112 -3.50 5.40 -0.21
C PHE A 112 -2.60 6.63 -0.20
N ILE A 113 -1.29 6.42 -0.17
CA ILE A 113 -0.27 7.47 -0.20
C ILE A 113 0.23 7.59 -1.64
N PRO A 114 -0.04 8.72 -2.34
CA PRO A 114 0.46 8.90 -3.70
C PRO A 114 1.99 8.93 -3.74
N PRO A 115 2.61 8.45 -4.83
CA PRO A 115 4.07 8.49 -5.00
C PRO A 115 4.67 9.87 -4.75
N GLY A 116 5.74 9.94 -3.96
CA GLY A 116 6.45 11.18 -3.63
C GLY A 116 5.73 12.11 -2.65
N LYS A 117 4.53 11.75 -2.17
CA LYS A 117 3.83 12.52 -1.12
C LYS A 117 4.23 12.02 0.26
N SER A 118 4.42 12.97 1.19
CA SER A 118 4.56 12.63 2.60
C SER A 118 3.23 12.12 3.15
N TYR A 119 3.24 10.93 3.77
CA TYR A 119 2.02 10.35 4.33
C TYR A 119 1.41 11.22 5.44
N SER A 120 2.24 11.85 6.27
CA SER A 120 1.76 12.69 7.36
C SER A 120 1.05 13.93 6.84
N GLN A 121 1.61 14.62 5.83
CA GLN A 121 0.96 15.76 5.18
C GLN A 121 -0.31 15.32 4.44
N HIS A 122 -0.25 14.22 3.69
CA HIS A 122 -1.41 13.72 2.94
C HIS A 122 -2.60 13.41 3.86
N ILE A 123 -2.36 12.75 5.00
CA ILE A 123 -3.43 12.47 5.97
C ILE A 123 -3.98 13.77 6.58
N GLN A 124 -3.15 14.80 6.79
CA GLN A 124 -3.64 16.10 7.26
C GLN A 124 -4.58 16.75 6.25
N ASP A 125 -4.29 16.62 4.95
CA ASP A 125 -5.10 17.19 3.88
C ASP A 125 -6.43 16.44 3.74
N VAL A 126 -6.41 15.10 3.78
CA VAL A 126 -7.62 14.27 3.73
C VAL A 126 -8.53 14.49 4.95
N VAL A 127 -7.97 14.78 6.13
CA VAL A 127 -8.76 15.09 7.33
C VAL A 127 -9.43 16.46 7.27
N LYS A 128 -8.97 17.36 6.40
CA LYS A 128 -9.54 18.70 6.23
C LYS A 128 -10.59 18.78 5.11
N ALA A 129 -10.53 17.85 4.16
CA ALA A 129 -11.51 17.73 3.07
C ALA A 129 -12.84 17.17 3.58
#